data_AF-A0A4R3XQU8-F1
#
_entry.id   AF-A0A4R3XQU8-F1
#
_cell.length_a   1.000
_cell.length_b   1.000
_cell.length_c   1.000
_cell.angle_alpha   90.00
_cell.angle_beta   90.00
_cell.angle_gamma   90.00
#
_symmetry.space_group_name_H-M   'P 1'
#
loop_
_entity.id
_entity.type
_entity.pdbx_description
1 polymer ?
#
loop_
_entity_poly.entity_id
_entity_poly.type
_entity_poly.pdbx_seq_one_letter_code
_entity_poly.pdbx_strand_id
1 'polypeptide(L)'
;MNQLKQMTMSVAVSMLFCASAAHAVYTPIVSTTGNNMTMVGSSNGLTGGTNDVTFTWNGTWYNSLVRDGSSNATLSSPTAFSGKKWTAHNVNVYAAGNYTFYTGCPAGDPACGIGPAYNLSVGYGQVGVHLLWDWSSSKDVDIVLLWDMNKSWMQTGTTSPFSTGGTNLNGNTMNTVWSGVSIDTNMDTDNYSGTQMLDGPFVGQSMNFNVTGVQVFYQCSWPYDFGLCNPSDGPGPIPGPLPTPIPASAWLLGSGLLGLIGLARREK
;
A
#
# COMPACT_ATOMS: atom_id res chain seq x y z
N MET A 1 -60.59 15.68 24.36
CA MET A 1 -59.26 16.20 24.76
C MET A 1 -58.33 15.12 25.34
N ASN A 2 -58.38 13.84 24.89
CA ASN A 2 -57.57 12.75 25.48
C ASN A 2 -57.06 11.70 24.47
N GLN A 3 -56.79 12.07 23.22
CA GLN A 3 -56.29 11.12 22.19
C GLN A 3 -55.20 11.72 21.28
N LEU A 4 -54.58 12.84 21.67
CA LEU A 4 -53.55 13.52 20.84
C LEU A 4 -52.15 13.54 21.50
N LYS A 5 -52.01 13.01 22.71
CA LYS A 5 -50.70 12.95 23.42
C LYS A 5 -49.98 11.60 23.31
N GLN A 6 -50.61 10.58 22.71
CA GLN A 6 -50.06 9.22 22.67
C GLN A 6 -49.38 8.85 21.33
N MET A 7 -49.45 9.70 20.31
CA MET A 7 -48.82 9.44 19.00
C MET A 7 -47.40 10.02 18.84
N THR A 8 -46.92 10.82 19.79
CA THR A 8 -45.60 11.47 19.69
C THR A 8 -44.46 10.72 20.37
N MET A 9 -44.71 9.54 20.97
CA MET A 9 -43.71 8.75 21.68
C MET A 9 -43.40 7.37 21.07
N SER A 10 -43.69 7.16 19.78
CA SER A 10 -43.28 5.93 19.07
C SER A 10 -42.37 6.14 17.86
N VAL A 11 -41.93 7.37 17.58
CA VAL A 11 -41.03 7.65 16.44
C VAL A 11 -39.58 7.89 16.88
N ALA A 12 -39.31 8.08 18.17
CA ALA A 12 -37.94 8.35 18.66
C ALA A 12 -37.12 7.09 19.02
N VAL A 13 -37.72 5.88 18.98
CA VAL A 13 -37.05 4.64 19.44
C VAL A 13 -36.49 3.79 18.27
N SER A 14 -36.77 4.15 17.02
CA SER A 14 -36.36 3.34 15.85
C SER A 14 -35.09 3.84 15.13
N MET A 15 -34.41 4.89 15.62
CA MET A 15 -33.19 5.43 15.01
C MET A 15 -31.90 5.13 15.79
N LEU A 16 -31.92 4.17 16.73
CA LEU A 16 -30.78 3.90 17.62
C LEU A 16 -30.13 2.51 17.45
N PHE A 17 -30.22 1.89 16.26
CA PHE A 17 -29.56 0.61 15.96
C PHE A 17 -28.81 0.57 14.61
N CYS A 18 -28.35 1.71 14.10
CA CYS A 18 -27.35 1.73 13.03
C CYS A 18 -25.93 1.98 13.56
N ALA A 19 -25.62 1.48 14.75
CA ALA A 19 -24.22 1.31 15.15
C ALA A 19 -23.69 0.11 14.34
N SER A 20 -23.04 0.40 13.23
CA SER A 20 -22.18 -0.57 12.55
C SER A 20 -21.25 -1.13 13.62
N ALA A 21 -21.36 -2.43 13.91
CA ALA A 21 -20.33 -3.11 14.66
C ALA A 21 -19.04 -2.93 13.84
N ALA A 22 -18.12 -2.11 14.36
CA ALA A 22 -16.76 -2.07 13.86
C ALA A 22 -16.18 -3.45 14.11
N HIS A 23 -16.34 -4.35 13.15
CA HIS A 23 -15.61 -5.61 13.16
C HIS A 23 -14.14 -5.23 13.14
N ALA A 24 -13.45 -5.51 14.25
CA ALA A 24 -12.00 -5.50 14.25
C ALA A 24 -11.58 -6.53 13.20
N VAL A 25 -11.21 -6.04 12.02
CA VAL A 25 -10.66 -6.88 10.96
C VAL A 25 -9.35 -7.42 11.52
N TYR A 26 -9.37 -8.67 11.94
CA TYR A 26 -8.16 -9.39 12.30
C TYR A 26 -7.36 -9.56 11.01
N THR A 27 -6.36 -8.70 10.81
CA THR A 27 -5.38 -8.89 9.77
C THR A 27 -4.32 -9.85 10.32
N PRO A 28 -4.17 -11.06 9.76
CA PRO A 28 -3.16 -11.98 10.25
C PRO A 28 -1.79 -11.36 10.05
N ILE A 29 -0.96 -11.39 11.11
CA ILE A 29 0.46 -11.03 10.98
C ILE A 29 1.09 -12.10 10.08
N VAL A 30 1.62 -11.65 8.96
CA VAL A 30 2.38 -12.46 8.02
C VAL A 30 3.83 -12.49 8.46
N SER A 31 4.43 -13.68 8.46
CA SER A 31 5.86 -13.88 8.66
C SER A 31 6.35 -14.93 7.68
N THR A 32 7.26 -14.54 6.79
CA THR A 32 7.82 -15.42 5.76
C THR A 32 9.35 -15.37 5.78
N THR A 33 9.97 -16.50 5.45
CA THR A 33 11.42 -16.65 5.35
C THR A 33 11.80 -17.12 3.95
N GLY A 34 13.07 -16.96 3.61
CA GLY A 34 13.58 -17.32 2.29
C GLY A 34 13.06 -16.41 1.18
N ASN A 35 12.78 -15.15 1.53
CA ASN A 35 12.58 -14.06 0.57
C ASN A 35 13.93 -13.64 -0.04
N ASN A 36 13.91 -12.84 -1.10
CA ASN A 36 15.10 -12.45 -1.83
C ASN A 36 15.43 -10.97 -1.62
N MET A 37 16.74 -10.67 -1.49
CA MET A 37 17.31 -9.36 -1.74
C MET A 37 18.29 -9.45 -2.90
N THR A 38 18.17 -8.54 -3.86
CA THR A 38 19.08 -8.42 -5.01
C THR A 38 19.51 -6.96 -5.16
N MET A 39 20.82 -6.70 -5.14
CA MET A 39 21.37 -5.39 -5.47
C MET A 39 21.81 -5.39 -6.93
N VAL A 40 21.20 -4.52 -7.73
CA VAL A 40 21.55 -4.26 -9.12
C VAL A 40 22.40 -3.00 -9.18
N GLY A 41 23.58 -3.09 -9.78
CA GLY A 41 24.49 -1.96 -9.94
C GLY A 41 24.04 -0.98 -11.02
N SER A 42 24.61 0.22 -11.01
CA SER A 42 24.28 1.32 -11.94
C SER A 42 24.52 1.02 -13.44
N SER A 43 25.18 -0.09 -13.76
CA SER A 43 25.40 -0.58 -15.12
C SER A 43 24.65 -1.89 -15.40
N ASN A 44 23.55 -2.14 -14.67
CA ASN A 44 22.75 -3.36 -14.70
C ASN A 44 23.51 -4.64 -14.31
N GLY A 45 24.62 -4.51 -13.59
CA GLY A 45 25.42 -5.64 -13.12
C GLY A 45 24.90 -6.19 -11.79
N LEU A 46 25.22 -7.46 -11.48
CA LEU A 46 24.89 -8.00 -10.17
C LEU A 46 25.92 -7.51 -9.15
N THR A 47 25.50 -6.67 -8.20
CA THR A 47 26.36 -6.26 -7.08
C THR A 47 26.37 -7.32 -5.98
N GLY A 48 25.22 -7.94 -5.72
CA GLY A 48 25.10 -9.03 -4.74
C GLY A 48 23.67 -9.25 -4.27
N GLY A 49 23.49 -10.03 -3.21
CA GLY A 49 22.18 -10.26 -2.62
C GLY A 49 22.13 -11.53 -1.75
N THR A 50 20.94 -11.89 -1.30
CA THR A 50 20.70 -13.09 -0.49
C THR A 50 19.29 -13.65 -0.69
N ASN A 51 19.06 -14.91 -0.32
CA ASN A 51 17.79 -15.64 -0.48
C ASN A 51 17.24 -16.19 0.84
N ASP A 52 17.60 -15.56 1.95
CA ASP A 52 17.19 -15.89 3.32
C ASP A 52 16.58 -14.67 4.03
N VAL A 53 16.00 -13.74 3.26
CA VAL A 53 15.34 -12.57 3.83
C VAL A 53 14.08 -13.01 4.58
N THR A 54 13.94 -12.52 5.80
CA THR A 54 12.73 -12.62 6.61
C THR A 54 11.92 -11.36 6.42
N PHE A 55 10.65 -11.53 6.07
CA PHE A 55 9.67 -10.46 5.93
C PHE A 55 8.58 -10.68 6.97
N THR A 56 8.23 -9.62 7.71
CA THR A 56 7.01 -9.62 8.53
C THR A 56 6.14 -8.44 8.15
N TRP A 57 4.83 -8.61 8.21
CA TRP A 57 3.86 -7.56 7.92
C TRP A 57 2.60 -7.79 8.72
N ASN A 58 2.05 -6.74 9.34
CA ASN A 58 0.86 -6.84 10.18
C ASN A 58 -0.47 -6.89 9.39
N GLY A 59 -0.40 -6.86 8.06
CA GLY A 59 -1.56 -6.88 7.17
C GLY A 59 -2.24 -5.54 6.95
N THR A 60 -1.72 -4.43 7.49
CA THR A 60 -2.29 -3.09 7.33
C THR A 60 -1.60 -2.30 6.22
N TRP A 61 -2.35 -1.39 5.60
CA TRP A 61 -1.88 -0.51 4.53
C TRP A 61 -1.85 0.94 4.97
N TYR A 62 -0.82 1.67 4.54
CA TYR A 62 -0.83 3.12 4.63
C TYR A 62 -1.43 3.74 3.37
N ASN A 63 -2.42 4.63 3.55
CA ASN A 63 -3.04 5.43 2.48
C ASN A 63 -2.47 6.86 2.42
N SER A 64 -1.51 7.17 3.28
CA SER A 64 -0.77 8.42 3.35
C SER A 64 0.61 8.14 3.93
N LEU A 65 1.58 9.01 3.64
CA LEU A 65 2.91 8.89 4.22
C LEU A 65 2.88 8.95 5.74
N VAL A 66 3.73 8.12 6.35
CA VAL A 66 3.96 8.10 7.79
C VAL A 66 4.75 9.34 8.21
N ARG A 67 4.45 9.86 9.41
CA ARG A 67 5.08 11.05 9.99
C ARG A 67 5.51 10.88 11.46
N ASP A 68 5.14 9.75 12.07
CA ASP A 68 5.30 9.49 13.49
C ASP A 68 6.33 8.38 13.78
N GLY A 69 7.06 7.94 12.75
CA GLY A 69 8.01 6.83 12.86
C GLY A 69 7.37 5.44 12.97
N SER A 70 6.04 5.31 12.80
CA SER A 70 5.38 4.01 12.80
C SER A 70 5.83 3.14 11.62
N SER A 71 5.69 1.82 11.77
CA SER A 71 5.97 0.82 10.74
C SER A 71 4.95 -0.30 10.79
N ASN A 72 4.66 -0.90 9.64
CA ASN A 72 3.71 -2.01 9.51
C ASN A 72 4.38 -3.31 9.03
N ALA A 73 5.67 -3.25 8.67
CA ALA A 73 6.45 -4.38 8.23
C ALA A 73 7.89 -4.37 8.78
N THR A 74 8.61 -5.47 8.57
CA THR A 74 10.06 -5.57 8.77
C THR A 74 10.70 -6.39 7.66
N LEU A 75 11.96 -6.10 7.34
CA LEU A 75 12.82 -6.87 6.43
C LEU A 75 14.18 -7.08 7.10
N SER A 76 14.66 -8.32 7.13
CA SER A 76 15.98 -8.62 7.71
C SER A 76 16.57 -9.88 7.10
N SER A 77 17.88 -10.07 7.25
CA SER A 77 18.55 -11.32 6.87
C SER A 77 19.69 -11.61 7.83
N PRO A 78 19.96 -12.89 8.16
CA PRO A 78 21.18 -13.27 8.85
C PRO A 78 22.43 -13.11 7.97
N THR A 79 22.27 -13.10 6.65
CA THR A 79 23.36 -12.99 5.68
C THR A 79 23.78 -11.55 5.48
N ALA A 80 25.07 -11.32 5.72
CA ALA A 80 25.73 -10.05 5.49
C ALA A 80 25.76 -9.69 3.99
N PHE A 81 25.54 -8.41 3.68
CA PHE A 81 25.76 -7.87 2.34
C PHE A 81 27.15 -7.26 2.29
N SER A 82 27.98 -7.68 1.32
CA SER A 82 29.37 -7.21 1.17
C SER A 82 30.18 -7.32 2.49
N GLY A 83 29.97 -8.42 3.23
CA GLY A 83 30.69 -8.71 4.48
C GLY A 83 30.22 -7.92 5.70
N LYS A 84 29.18 -7.09 5.60
CA LYS A 84 28.59 -6.34 6.73
C LYS A 84 27.12 -6.69 6.92
N LYS A 85 26.70 -6.78 8.18
CA LYS A 85 25.29 -6.95 8.52
C LYS A 85 24.50 -5.70 8.12
N TRP A 86 23.23 -5.91 7.85
CA TRP A 86 22.28 -4.85 7.56
C TRP A 86 20.96 -5.08 8.29
N THR A 87 20.21 -4.01 8.50
CA THR A 87 18.88 -4.04 9.08
C THR A 87 18.00 -3.05 8.35
N ALA A 88 16.79 -3.46 7.96
CA ALA A 88 15.77 -2.52 7.53
C ALA A 88 14.85 -2.17 8.71
N HIS A 89 14.53 -0.90 8.85
CA HIS A 89 13.57 -0.39 9.82
C HIS A 89 12.67 0.65 9.16
N ASN A 90 11.65 1.12 9.90
CA ASN A 90 10.64 2.02 9.36
C ASN A 90 10.05 1.51 8.03
N VAL A 91 9.85 0.19 7.91
CA VAL A 91 9.29 -0.39 6.69
C VAL A 91 7.80 -0.08 6.66
N ASN A 92 7.41 0.71 5.68
CA ASN A 92 6.06 1.18 5.46
C ASN A 92 5.54 0.63 4.13
N VAL A 93 4.48 -0.18 4.20
CA VAL A 93 3.78 -0.75 3.05
C VAL A 93 2.54 0.10 2.73
N TYR A 94 2.46 0.55 1.48
CA TYR A 94 1.48 1.50 0.97
C TYR A 94 0.54 0.87 -0.05
N ALA A 95 -0.73 1.28 -0.01
CA ALA A 95 -1.73 0.92 -1.01
C ALA A 95 -1.49 1.69 -2.33
N ALA A 96 -2.40 1.51 -3.29
CA ALA A 96 -2.42 2.31 -4.50
C ALA A 96 -2.59 3.81 -4.17
N GLY A 97 -1.82 4.66 -4.84
CA GLY A 97 -1.76 6.09 -4.53
C GLY A 97 -0.50 6.75 -5.08
N ASN A 98 -0.39 8.06 -4.86
CA ASN A 98 0.80 8.83 -5.18
C ASN A 98 1.45 9.32 -3.89
N TYR A 99 2.74 9.07 -3.74
CA TYR A 99 3.50 9.33 -2.53
C TYR A 99 4.77 10.10 -2.87
N THR A 100 5.07 11.14 -2.10
CA THR A 100 6.29 11.95 -2.28
C THR A 100 7.20 11.78 -1.07
N PHE A 101 8.26 10.99 -1.24
CA PHE A 101 9.29 10.77 -0.22
C PHE A 101 10.35 11.86 -0.31
N TYR A 102 10.88 12.30 0.83
CA TYR A 102 11.91 13.32 0.94
C TYR A 102 13.13 12.77 1.68
N THR A 103 14.30 12.77 1.04
CA THR A 103 15.50 12.09 1.56
C THR A 103 16.32 12.91 2.55
N GLY A 104 15.99 14.19 2.72
CA GLY A 104 16.60 15.03 3.75
C GLY A 104 15.86 14.99 5.08
N CYS A 105 14.87 14.11 5.20
CA CYS A 105 14.02 14.05 6.38
C CYS A 105 14.63 13.25 7.53
N PRO A 106 14.24 13.57 8.78
CA PRO A 106 14.57 12.71 9.91
C PRO A 106 14.00 11.30 9.72
N ALA A 107 14.72 10.31 10.24
CA ALA A 107 14.29 8.91 10.21
C ALA A 107 12.84 8.76 10.71
N GLY A 108 11.99 8.11 9.90
CA GLY A 108 10.60 7.84 10.23
C GLY A 108 9.58 8.94 9.88
N ASP A 109 10.01 10.06 9.29
CA ASP A 109 9.11 11.08 8.71
C ASP A 109 9.51 11.40 7.26
N PRO A 110 9.30 10.48 6.29
CA PRO A 110 9.63 10.71 4.88
C PRO A 110 8.84 11.86 4.23
N ALA A 111 7.89 12.49 4.93
CA ALA A 111 7.02 13.53 4.42
C ALA A 111 7.30 14.92 5.02
N CYS A 112 8.45 15.11 5.68
CA CYS A 112 8.81 16.37 6.33
C CYS A 112 9.08 17.53 5.34
N GLY A 113 9.31 17.22 4.05
CA GLY A 113 9.50 18.21 2.99
C GLY A 113 10.93 18.74 2.84
N ILE A 114 11.94 18.05 3.38
CA ILE A 114 13.35 18.47 3.34
C ILE A 114 14.14 17.59 2.37
N GLY A 115 14.93 18.20 1.49
CA GLY A 115 15.80 17.49 0.56
C GLY A 115 15.14 17.12 -0.78
N PRO A 116 15.83 16.33 -1.62
CA PRO A 116 15.28 15.81 -2.88
C PRO A 116 13.96 15.07 -2.67
N ALA A 117 13.01 15.34 -3.57
CA ALA A 117 11.72 14.68 -3.58
C ALA A 117 11.73 13.51 -4.57
N TYR A 118 11.19 12.38 -4.15
CA TYR A 118 10.97 11.20 -4.97
C TYR A 118 9.47 10.85 -5.03
N ASN A 119 8.89 10.87 -6.23
CA ASN A 119 7.45 10.67 -6.43
C ASN A 119 7.15 9.24 -6.86
N LEU A 120 6.69 8.41 -5.94
CA LEU A 120 6.23 7.06 -6.26
C LEU A 120 4.75 7.08 -6.69
N SER A 121 4.46 6.53 -7.86
CA SER A 121 3.09 6.21 -8.26
C SER A 121 2.85 4.71 -8.10
N VAL A 122 1.92 4.35 -7.20
CA VAL A 122 1.53 2.97 -6.95
C VAL A 122 0.21 2.73 -7.67
N GLY A 123 0.26 1.93 -8.74
CA GLY A 123 -0.93 1.55 -9.50
C GLY A 123 -1.83 0.56 -8.77
N TYR A 124 -3.04 0.38 -9.28
CA TYR A 124 -3.89 -0.74 -8.86
C TYR A 124 -3.21 -2.07 -9.19
N GLY A 125 -3.26 -3.01 -8.25
CA GLY A 125 -2.54 -4.29 -8.40
C GLY A 125 -1.06 -4.23 -8.01
N GLN A 126 -0.55 -3.06 -7.62
CA GLN A 126 0.82 -2.87 -7.13
C GLN A 126 0.83 -2.48 -5.66
N VAL A 127 2.01 -2.56 -5.06
CA VAL A 127 2.26 -2.20 -3.65
C VAL A 127 3.49 -1.30 -3.58
N GLY A 128 3.36 -0.16 -2.91
CA GLY A 128 4.50 0.71 -2.64
C GLY A 128 5.16 0.35 -1.32
N VAL A 129 6.47 0.47 -1.23
CA VAL A 129 7.20 0.33 0.05
C VAL A 129 8.23 1.44 0.16
N HIS A 130 8.35 2.00 1.35
CA HIS A 130 9.52 2.79 1.75
C HIS A 130 10.10 2.17 3.02
N LEU A 131 11.42 2.18 3.11
CA LEU A 131 12.14 1.72 4.28
C LEU A 131 13.44 2.49 4.44
N LEU A 132 13.98 2.41 5.66
CA LEU A 132 15.31 2.88 6.00
C LEU A 132 16.24 1.68 6.16
N TRP A 133 17.40 1.76 5.53
CA TRP A 133 18.38 0.68 5.49
C TRP A 133 19.67 1.08 6.19
N ASP A 134 20.01 0.31 7.21
CA ASP A 134 21.25 0.44 7.95
C ASP A 134 22.25 -0.59 7.44
N TRP A 135 23.45 -0.14 7.05
CA TRP A 135 24.54 -1.02 6.63
C TRP A 135 25.89 -0.46 7.05
N SER A 136 26.64 -1.27 7.79
CA SER A 136 27.92 -0.83 8.37
C SER A 136 27.74 0.46 9.20
N SER A 137 28.46 1.53 8.85
CA SER A 137 28.34 2.86 9.46
C SER A 137 27.35 3.78 8.75
N SER A 138 26.79 3.37 7.61
CA SER A 138 25.74 4.11 6.90
C SER A 138 24.40 3.78 7.54
N LYS A 139 23.66 4.84 7.89
CA LYS A 139 22.41 4.77 8.63
C LYS A 139 21.31 5.46 7.85
N ASP A 140 20.08 5.01 8.08
CA ASP A 140 18.87 5.66 7.59
C ASP A 140 18.85 5.85 6.06
N VAL A 141 19.43 4.90 5.31
CA VAL A 141 19.50 5.02 3.84
C VAL A 141 18.11 4.75 3.24
N ASP A 142 17.62 5.70 2.44
CA ASP A 142 16.28 5.65 1.86
C ASP A 142 16.19 4.66 0.70
N ILE A 143 15.33 3.65 0.87
CA ILE A 143 14.97 2.71 -0.18
C ILE A 143 13.47 2.84 -0.46
N VAL A 144 13.15 3.04 -1.73
CA VAL A 144 11.77 2.97 -2.25
C VAL A 144 11.66 1.73 -3.12
N LEU A 145 10.56 0.98 -2.97
CA LEU A 145 10.25 -0.18 -3.77
C LEU A 145 8.85 -0.02 -4.37
N LEU A 146 8.69 -0.52 -5.59
CA LEU A 146 7.40 -0.82 -6.17
C LEU A 146 7.32 -2.32 -6.41
N TRP A 147 6.33 -2.95 -5.81
CA TRP A 147 6.06 -4.37 -6.01
C TRP A 147 4.96 -4.56 -7.04
N ASP A 148 5.27 -5.36 -8.04
CA ASP A 148 4.30 -6.00 -8.89
C ASP A 148 3.95 -7.37 -8.29
N MET A 149 2.69 -7.78 -8.44
CA MET A 149 2.12 -8.78 -7.54
C MET A 149 1.90 -10.09 -8.28
N ASN A 150 2.21 -11.21 -7.63
CA ASN A 150 2.09 -12.56 -8.19
C ASN A 150 2.86 -12.77 -9.50
N LYS A 151 4.08 -12.20 -9.58
CA LYS A 151 4.97 -12.33 -10.73
C LYS A 151 6.33 -12.85 -10.30
N SER A 152 7.04 -13.47 -11.25
CA SER A 152 8.46 -13.77 -11.11
C SER A 152 9.33 -12.58 -11.56
N TRP A 153 10.60 -12.62 -11.18
CA TRP A 153 11.60 -11.65 -11.64
C TRP A 153 11.70 -11.61 -13.17
N MET A 154 11.58 -12.76 -13.83
CA MET A 154 11.58 -12.82 -15.30
C MET A 154 10.35 -12.12 -15.92
N GLN A 155 9.21 -12.13 -15.24
CA GLN A 155 7.95 -11.59 -15.75
C GLN A 155 7.82 -10.06 -15.57
N THR A 156 8.76 -9.41 -14.88
CA THR A 156 8.77 -7.95 -14.72
C THR A 156 9.15 -7.22 -16.01
N GLY A 157 9.77 -7.92 -16.97
CA GLY A 157 10.19 -7.35 -18.26
C GLY A 157 11.56 -6.66 -18.23
N THR A 158 12.21 -6.59 -17.08
CA THR A 158 13.58 -6.06 -16.95
C THR A 158 14.63 -7.13 -17.29
N THR A 159 15.78 -6.72 -17.82
CA THR A 159 16.92 -7.62 -18.10
C THR A 159 17.90 -7.76 -16.92
N SER A 160 17.56 -7.17 -15.77
CA SER A 160 18.46 -7.11 -14.63
C SER A 160 18.76 -8.48 -14.04
N PRO A 161 19.99 -8.68 -13.52
CA PRO A 161 20.39 -9.95 -12.94
C PRO A 161 19.65 -10.18 -11.62
N PHE A 162 19.32 -11.44 -11.37
CA PHE A 162 18.74 -11.89 -10.11
C PHE A 162 19.82 -12.49 -9.21
N SER A 163 19.87 -12.12 -7.94
CA SER A 163 20.81 -12.75 -7.00
C SER A 163 20.30 -14.12 -6.56
N THR A 164 21.00 -15.17 -6.96
CA THR A 164 20.81 -16.54 -6.43
C THR A 164 21.71 -16.85 -5.22
N GLY A 165 22.53 -15.88 -4.78
CA GLY A 165 23.64 -16.06 -3.83
C GLY A 165 23.30 -15.96 -2.33
N GLY A 166 24.35 -16.10 -1.51
CA GLY A 166 24.33 -16.07 -0.04
C GLY A 166 23.95 -17.42 0.58
N THR A 167 22.68 -17.54 0.96
CA THR A 167 22.01 -18.76 1.44
C THR A 167 20.73 -18.90 0.64
N ASN A 168 20.63 -19.91 -0.23
CA ASN A 168 19.43 -20.15 -1.05
C ASN A 168 18.62 -21.33 -0.51
N LEU A 169 18.08 -21.15 0.70
CA LEU A 169 17.39 -22.20 1.44
C LEU A 169 16.16 -22.75 0.70
N ASN A 170 15.53 -21.92 -0.14
CA ASN A 170 14.31 -22.27 -0.88
C ASN A 170 14.55 -22.56 -2.37
N GLY A 171 15.81 -22.55 -2.83
CA GLY A 171 16.11 -22.75 -4.26
C GLY A 171 15.50 -21.69 -5.17
N ASN A 172 15.38 -20.45 -4.67
CA ASN A 172 14.82 -19.32 -5.41
C ASN A 172 15.61 -19.07 -6.69
N THR A 173 14.87 -18.81 -7.77
CA THR A 173 15.40 -18.49 -9.09
C THR A 173 14.69 -17.28 -9.65
N MET A 174 15.15 -16.78 -10.80
CA MET A 174 14.43 -15.75 -11.55
C MET A 174 13.00 -16.14 -11.95
N ASN A 175 12.66 -17.45 -11.92
CA ASN A 175 11.34 -17.98 -12.22
C ASN A 175 10.45 -18.14 -10.98
N THR A 176 10.99 -17.96 -9.77
CA THR A 176 10.18 -18.00 -8.55
C THR A 176 9.11 -16.92 -8.61
N VAL A 177 7.85 -17.30 -8.46
CA VAL A 177 6.73 -16.36 -8.39
C VAL A 177 6.63 -15.83 -6.96
N TRP A 178 6.68 -14.52 -6.83
CA TRP A 178 6.62 -13.82 -5.54
C TRP A 178 5.24 -13.23 -5.33
N SER A 179 4.83 -13.09 -4.07
CA SER A 179 3.62 -12.31 -3.78
C SER A 179 3.82 -10.85 -4.15
N GLY A 180 5.00 -10.29 -3.86
CA GLY A 180 5.46 -9.00 -4.39
C GLY A 180 6.88 -9.12 -4.93
N VAL A 181 7.07 -8.83 -6.22
CA VAL A 181 8.39 -8.76 -6.89
C VAL A 181 8.74 -7.30 -7.14
N SER A 182 9.95 -6.90 -6.78
CA SER A 182 10.47 -5.55 -7.02
C SER A 182 10.57 -5.29 -8.52
N ILE A 183 9.99 -4.18 -8.95
CA ILE A 183 10.04 -3.70 -10.33
C ILE A 183 10.66 -2.32 -10.38
N ASP A 184 11.04 -1.93 -11.59
CA ASP A 184 11.40 -0.55 -11.85
C ASP A 184 10.22 0.39 -11.55
N THR A 185 10.55 1.58 -11.08
CA THR A 185 9.61 2.65 -10.78
C THR A 185 9.52 3.64 -11.92
N ASN A 186 8.36 4.26 -12.07
CA ASN A 186 8.11 5.25 -13.12
C ASN A 186 9.01 6.51 -13.08
N MET A 187 9.68 6.77 -11.96
CA MET A 187 10.61 7.90 -11.80
C MET A 187 12.06 7.55 -12.11
N ASP A 188 12.38 6.25 -12.13
CA ASP A 188 13.69 5.79 -12.54
C ASP A 188 13.65 5.51 -14.05
N THR A 189 14.73 5.84 -14.74
CA THR A 189 14.76 5.91 -16.21
C THR A 189 15.73 4.91 -16.84
N ASP A 190 16.38 4.09 -16.01
CA ASP A 190 17.37 3.13 -16.47
C ASP A 190 16.75 1.80 -16.94
N ASN A 191 15.47 1.54 -16.64
CA ASN A 191 14.76 0.30 -16.97
C ASN A 191 15.42 -0.94 -16.32
N TYR A 192 16.09 -0.76 -15.19
CA TYR A 192 16.64 -1.83 -14.35
C TYR A 192 15.64 -2.18 -13.24
N SER A 193 15.71 -3.41 -12.71
CA SER A 193 14.80 -3.78 -11.62
C SER A 193 15.06 -2.92 -10.39
N GLY A 194 13.98 -2.36 -9.86
CA GLY A 194 13.96 -1.61 -8.61
C GLY A 194 14.40 -0.16 -8.78
N THR A 195 14.04 0.66 -7.81
CA THR A 195 14.43 2.06 -7.76
C THR A 195 15.89 2.21 -7.35
N GLN A 196 16.62 3.07 -8.05
CA GLN A 196 17.92 3.53 -7.61
C GLN A 196 17.85 4.15 -6.20
N MET A 197 18.79 3.77 -5.35
CA MET A 197 18.94 4.29 -4.00
C MET A 197 19.07 5.82 -4.06
N LEU A 198 18.23 6.48 -3.27
CA LEU A 198 18.08 7.92 -3.33
C LEU A 198 19.23 8.64 -2.60
N ASP A 199 19.85 7.95 -1.64
CA ASP A 199 20.98 8.43 -0.85
C ASP A 199 21.91 7.28 -0.37
N GLY A 200 22.82 7.60 0.55
CA GLY A 200 23.75 6.63 1.13
C GLY A 200 24.95 6.26 0.24
N PRO A 201 25.67 5.16 0.56
CA PRO A 201 26.93 4.81 -0.10
C PRO A 201 26.76 4.11 -1.46
N PHE A 202 25.53 3.76 -1.84
CA PHE A 202 25.22 3.01 -3.06
C PHE A 202 24.27 3.77 -4.00
N VAL A 203 24.29 5.11 -3.96
CA VAL A 203 23.51 5.96 -4.89
C VAL A 203 23.72 5.50 -6.34
N GLY A 204 22.60 5.36 -7.06
CA GLY A 204 22.58 4.87 -8.45
C GLY A 204 22.58 3.34 -8.59
N GLN A 205 22.55 2.59 -7.49
CA GLN A 205 22.27 1.15 -7.50
C GLN A 205 20.85 0.89 -7.02
N SER A 206 20.22 -0.18 -7.48
CA SER A 206 18.84 -0.52 -7.10
C SER A 206 18.82 -1.71 -6.14
N MET A 207 18.36 -1.47 -4.92
CA MET A 207 18.15 -2.52 -3.93
C MET A 207 16.74 -3.08 -4.07
N ASN A 208 16.65 -4.35 -4.44
CA ASN A 208 15.39 -5.01 -4.70
C ASN A 208 15.09 -6.01 -3.58
N PHE A 209 13.83 -6.06 -3.15
CA PHE A 209 13.31 -7.12 -2.29
C PHE A 209 12.14 -7.81 -2.97
N ASN A 210 12.18 -9.15 -3.00
CA ASN A 210 11.07 -9.96 -3.50
C ASN A 210 10.55 -10.83 -2.36
N VAL A 211 9.26 -10.72 -2.06
CA VAL A 211 8.67 -11.28 -0.84
C VAL A 211 7.46 -12.14 -1.12
N THR A 212 7.21 -13.06 -0.20
CA THR A 212 5.99 -13.87 -0.11
C THR A 212 5.12 -13.40 1.05
N GLY A 213 3.81 -13.58 0.92
CA GLY A 213 2.83 -13.34 1.98
C GLY A 213 2.23 -11.93 2.03
N VAL A 214 2.78 -10.96 1.28
CA VAL A 214 2.08 -9.69 1.01
C VAL A 214 0.88 -9.96 0.10
N GLN A 215 -0.24 -9.28 0.31
CA GLN A 215 -1.45 -9.43 -0.54
C GLN A 215 -1.75 -8.10 -1.23
N VAL A 216 -2.60 -8.08 -2.25
CA VAL A 216 -3.09 -6.81 -2.82
C VAL A 216 -4.38 -6.43 -2.13
N PHE A 217 -4.53 -5.16 -1.76
CA PHE A 217 -5.86 -4.64 -1.42
C PHE A 217 -6.60 -4.27 -2.70
N TYR A 218 -7.52 -5.13 -3.14
CA TYR A 218 -8.46 -4.77 -4.19
C TYR A 218 -9.58 -3.94 -3.56
N GLN A 219 -9.55 -2.61 -3.73
CA GLN A 219 -10.75 -1.79 -3.53
C GLN A 219 -11.71 -2.08 -4.68
N CYS A 220 -12.71 -2.93 -4.44
CA CYS A 220 -13.84 -3.00 -5.35
C CYS A 220 -14.67 -1.72 -5.22
N SER A 221 -14.77 -0.99 -6.31
CA SER A 221 -15.71 0.11 -6.47
C SER A 221 -17.10 -0.45 -6.76
N TRP A 222 -17.74 -1.01 -5.74
CA TRP A 222 -19.19 -1.27 -5.76
C TRP A 222 -19.84 -0.71 -4.49
N PRO A 223 -21.07 -0.18 -4.55
CA PRO A 223 -21.50 0.83 -3.59
C PRO A 223 -21.89 0.29 -2.21
N TYR A 224 -21.84 -1.02 -1.94
CA TYR A 224 -22.49 -1.58 -0.74
C TYR A 224 -21.82 -2.78 -0.07
N ASP A 225 -20.57 -3.16 -0.37
CA ASP A 225 -19.97 -4.30 0.35
C ASP A 225 -18.48 -4.12 0.65
N PHE A 226 -18.13 -4.20 1.94
CA PHE A 226 -16.77 -4.22 2.47
C PHE A 226 -16.20 -5.66 2.40
N GLY A 227 -16.38 -6.32 1.26
CA GLY A 227 -15.88 -7.67 1.01
C GLY A 227 -14.49 -7.67 0.36
N LEU A 228 -13.62 -8.57 0.81
CA LEU A 228 -12.38 -8.93 0.12
C LEU A 228 -12.75 -9.47 -1.27
N CYS A 229 -12.41 -8.76 -2.34
CA CYS A 229 -12.68 -9.27 -3.68
C CYS A 229 -11.75 -10.41 -4.05
N ASN A 230 -12.29 -11.37 -4.78
CA ASN A 230 -11.56 -12.55 -5.22
C ASN A 230 -10.59 -12.10 -6.34
N PRO A 231 -9.29 -12.44 -6.28
CA PRO A 231 -8.32 -12.08 -7.32
C PRO A 231 -8.70 -12.53 -8.74
N SER A 232 -9.68 -13.43 -8.87
CA SER A 232 -10.23 -13.91 -10.14
C SER A 232 -11.25 -12.98 -10.80
N ASP A 233 -11.73 -11.94 -10.12
CA ASP A 233 -12.77 -11.04 -10.66
C ASP A 233 -12.25 -10.07 -11.73
N GLY A 234 -10.92 -10.03 -11.95
CA GLY A 234 -10.27 -9.14 -12.91
C GLY A 234 -10.44 -7.66 -12.55
N PRO A 235 -9.73 -6.75 -13.25
CA PRO A 235 -10.06 -5.34 -13.17
C PRO A 235 -11.46 -5.17 -13.77
N GLY A 236 -12.47 -5.04 -12.92
CA GLY A 236 -13.80 -4.64 -13.34
C GLY A 236 -13.72 -3.38 -14.20
N PRO A 237 -14.65 -3.19 -15.15
CA PRO A 237 -14.69 -1.98 -15.96
C PRO A 237 -14.69 -0.76 -15.03
N ILE A 238 -13.76 0.16 -15.27
CA ILE A 238 -13.63 1.42 -14.55
C ILE A 238 -15.03 2.05 -14.54
N PRO A 239 -15.68 2.26 -13.38
CA PRO A 239 -16.95 2.93 -13.35
C PRO A 239 -16.77 4.29 -14.02
N GLY A 240 -17.62 4.59 -15.00
CA GLY A 240 -17.73 5.94 -15.53
C GLY A 240 -17.94 6.93 -14.38
N PRO A 241 -17.67 8.23 -14.59
CA PRO A 241 -17.78 9.24 -13.53
C PRO A 241 -19.08 9.04 -12.75
N LEU A 242 -18.94 8.77 -11.45
CA LEU A 242 -20.07 8.53 -10.58
C LEU A 242 -21.07 9.68 -10.77
N PRO A 243 -22.37 9.40 -10.93
CA PRO A 243 -23.37 10.46 -10.89
C PRO A 243 -23.16 11.23 -9.59
N THR A 244 -22.92 12.53 -9.69
CA THR A 244 -22.72 13.39 -8.54
C THR A 244 -23.92 13.19 -7.61
N PRO A 245 -23.70 12.77 -6.34
CA PRO A 245 -24.78 12.62 -5.39
C PRO A 245 -25.51 13.97 -5.32
N ILE A 246 -26.77 13.98 -5.74
CA ILE A 246 -27.60 15.16 -5.58
C ILE A 246 -27.63 15.41 -4.06
N PRO A 247 -27.16 16.57 -3.57
CA PRO A 247 -27.11 16.81 -2.14
C PRO A 247 -28.50 16.60 -1.54
N ALA A 248 -28.56 16.02 -0.35
CA ALA A 248 -29.83 15.69 0.34
C ALA A 248 -30.78 16.89 0.46
N SER A 249 -30.28 18.12 0.30
CA SER A 249 -31.06 19.35 0.17
C SER A 249 -32.05 19.33 -1.00
N ALA A 250 -31.74 18.69 -2.13
CA ALA A 250 -32.67 18.58 -3.25
C ALA A 250 -33.88 17.68 -2.93
N TRP A 251 -33.67 16.63 -2.13
CA TRP A 251 -34.75 15.75 -1.66
C TRP A 251 -35.64 16.42 -0.60
N LEU A 252 -35.04 17.24 0.26
CA LEU A 252 -35.77 18.03 1.26
C LEU A 252 -36.62 19.14 0.62
N LEU A 253 -36.17 19.77 -0.46
CA LEU A 253 -36.94 20.79 -1.16
C LEU A 253 -38.15 20.21 -1.91
N GLY A 254 -38.02 19.03 -2.52
CA GLY A 254 -39.12 18.38 -3.25
C GLY A 254 -40.27 17.93 -2.34
N SER A 255 -39.95 17.39 -1.16
CA SER A 255 -40.96 16.91 -0.19
C SER A 255 -41.63 18.05 0.59
N GLY A 256 -40.91 19.14 0.90
CA GLY A 256 -41.47 20.32 1.55
C GLY A 256 -42.51 21.05 0.68
N LEU A 257 -42.28 21.13 -0.64
CA LEU A 257 -43.19 21.84 -1.56
C LEU A 257 -44.54 21.12 -1.73
N LEU A 258 -44.55 19.78 -1.77
CA LEU A 258 -45.78 18.98 -1.83
C LEU A 258 -46.59 19.08 -0.53
N GLY A 259 -45.92 19.19 0.62
CA GLY A 259 -46.58 19.42 1.91
C GLY A 259 -47.34 20.76 1.95
N LEU A 260 -46.75 21.84 1.42
CA LEU A 260 -47.37 23.17 1.40
C LEU A 260 -48.58 23.25 0.45
N ILE A 261 -48.54 22.56 -0.69
CA ILE A 261 -49.68 22.48 -1.62
C ILE A 261 -50.86 21.72 -0.99
N GLY A 262 -50.57 20.71 -0.15
CA GLY A 262 -51.61 19.97 0.60
C GLY A 262 -52.32 20.83 1.64
N LEU A 263 -51.61 21.74 2.32
CA LEU A 263 -52.19 22.66 3.30
C LEU A 263 -53.02 23.77 2.64
N ALA A 264 -52.59 24.31 1.49
CA ALA A 264 -53.33 25.36 0.78
C ALA A 264 -54.68 24.89 0.20
N ARG A 265 -54.90 23.57 0.07
CA ARG A 265 -56.14 23.01 -0.49
C ARG A 265 -57.23 22.73 0.55
N ARG A 266 -56.99 22.98 1.84
CA ARG A 266 -57.92 22.70 2.93
C ARG A 266 -58.75 23.92 3.40
N GLU A 267 -58.58 25.08 2.78
CA GLU A 267 -59.35 26.30 3.08
C GLU A 267 -60.45 26.61 2.03
N LYS A 268 -61.15 25.60 1.53
CA LYS A 268 -62.45 25.77 0.86
C LYS A 268 -63.46 24.76 1.37
#